data_AF-A0A7J4TUD7-F1
#
_entry.id   AF-A0A7J4TUD7-F1
#
_cell.length_a   1.000
_cell.length_b   1.000
_cell.length_c   1.000
_cell.angle_alpha   90.00
_cell.angle_beta   90.00
_cell.angle_gamma   90.00
#
_symmetry.space_group_name_H-M   'P 1'
#
loop_
_entity.id
_entity.type
_entity.pdbx_description
1 polymer ?
#
loop_
_entity_poly.entity_id
_entity_poly.type
_entity_poly.pdbx_seq_one_letter_code
_entity_poly.pdbx_strand_id
1 'polypeptide(L)'
;MEHLLKTLMEALGPSGSEVPVRTIIMKEIKPYVDELSVDKFGNLIAHKKGTGKGEKVVFVAHMDEIALMVKSVEDNGQMRISTVGGISPVTLVGQLVAVLDRNGKQ
;
A
#
# COMPACT_ATOMS: atom_id res chain seq x y z
N MET A 1 7.11 -17.21 -7.43
CA MET A 1 6.22 -16.81 -6.32
C MET A 1 6.95 -15.90 -5.34
N GLU A 2 8.13 -16.30 -4.86
CA GLU A 2 8.96 -15.49 -3.95
C GLU A 2 9.26 -14.08 -4.48
N HIS A 3 9.53 -13.93 -5.78
CA HIS A 3 9.84 -12.63 -6.38
C HIS A 3 8.68 -11.61 -6.24
N LEU A 4 7.44 -12.00 -6.56
CA LEU A 4 6.30 -11.07 -6.50
C LEU A 4 5.99 -10.67 -5.05
N LEU A 5 5.98 -11.65 -4.14
CA LEU A 5 5.76 -11.36 -2.72
C LEU A 5 6.80 -10.37 -2.20
N LYS A 6 8.09 -10.61 -2.51
CA LYS A 6 9.17 -9.70 -2.15
C LYS A 6 8.96 -8.30 -2.74
N THR A 7 8.64 -8.19 -4.03
CA THR A 7 8.37 -6.90 -4.69
C THR A 7 7.22 -6.14 -4.04
N LEU A 8 6.15 -6.83 -3.63
CA LEU A 8 5.03 -6.21 -2.93
C LEU A 8 5.42 -5.77 -1.51
N MET A 9 6.20 -6.60 -0.78
CA MET A 9 6.65 -6.28 0.57
C MET A 9 7.67 -5.14 0.64
N GLU A 10 8.48 -4.96 -0.41
CA GLU A 10 9.47 -3.87 -0.49
C GLU A 10 8.86 -2.55 -1.03
N ALA A 11 7.62 -2.60 -1.53
CA ALA A 11 6.94 -1.41 -2.02
C ALA A 11 6.29 -0.66 -0.86
N LEU A 12 6.77 0.56 -0.62
CA LEU A 12 6.22 1.43 0.42
C LEU A 12 4.82 1.92 0.00
N GLY A 13 3.83 1.63 0.84
CA GLY A 13 2.42 1.93 0.57
C GLY A 13 1.64 2.22 1.84
N PRO A 14 2.06 3.22 2.65
CA PRO A 14 1.31 3.56 3.86
C PRO A 14 -0.11 4.01 3.50
N SER A 15 -1.06 3.81 4.41
CA SER A 15 -2.46 4.21 4.21
C SER A 15 -2.57 5.66 3.69
N GLY A 16 -3.21 5.83 2.54
CA GLY A 16 -3.32 7.08 1.77
C GLY A 16 -2.25 7.32 0.69
N SER A 17 -1.22 6.49 0.59
CA SER A 17 -0.13 6.60 -0.40
C SER A 17 0.18 5.27 -1.11
N GLU A 18 -0.84 4.49 -1.46
CA GLU A 18 -0.73 3.11 -1.96
C GLU A 18 -0.35 3.00 -3.45
N VAL A 19 -0.01 4.11 -4.10
CA VAL A 19 0.26 4.18 -5.55
C VAL A 19 1.35 3.17 -6.01
N PRO A 20 2.49 3.01 -5.30
CA PRO A 20 3.51 2.05 -5.69
C PRO A 20 2.99 0.61 -5.69
N VAL A 21 2.33 0.20 -4.61
CA VAL A 21 1.72 -1.14 -4.45
C VAL A 21 0.66 -1.37 -5.53
N ARG A 22 -0.23 -0.41 -5.75
CA ARG A 22 -1.26 -0.46 -6.81
C ARG A 22 -0.65 -0.66 -8.19
N THR A 23 0.44 0.04 -8.50
CA THR A 23 1.12 -0.05 -9.80
C THR A 23 1.67 -1.45 -10.06
N ILE A 24 2.27 -2.06 -9.04
CA ILE A 24 2.76 -3.43 -9.11
C ILE A 24 1.60 -4.40 -9.33
N ILE A 25 0.55 -4.34 -8.50
CA ILE A 25 -0.62 -5.23 -8.62
C ILE A 25 -1.26 -5.07 -10.00
N MET A 26 -1.47 -3.84 -10.47
CA MET A 26 -2.09 -3.57 -11.76
C MET A 26 -1.30 -4.20 -12.92
N LYS A 27 0.04 -4.12 -12.89
CA LYS A 27 0.89 -4.73 -13.91
C LYS A 27 0.76 -6.26 -13.91
N GLU A 28 0.82 -6.87 -12.73
CA GLU A 28 0.83 -8.32 -12.57
C GLU A 28 -0.54 -8.95 -12.84
N ILE A 29 -1.63 -8.27 -12.47
CA ILE A 29 -2.99 -8.82 -12.64
C ILE A 29 -3.57 -8.63 -14.05
N LYS A 30 -3.08 -7.64 -14.80
CA LYS A 30 -3.60 -7.25 -16.12
C LYS A 30 -3.79 -8.40 -17.12
N PRO A 31 -2.90 -9.40 -17.23
CA PRO A 31 -3.08 -10.51 -18.17
C PRO A 31 -4.26 -11.43 -17.83
N TYR A 32 -4.77 -11.37 -16.59
CA TYR A 32 -5.74 -12.32 -16.07
C TYR A 32 -7.17 -11.77 -16.01
N VAL A 33 -7.35 -10.46 -16.19
CA VAL A 33 -8.63 -9.75 -16.04
C VAL A 33 -9.03 -9.04 -17.33
N ASP A 34 -10.32 -8.74 -17.48
CA ASP A 34 -10.84 -8.10 -18.68
C ASP A 34 -10.96 -6.58 -18.51
N GLU A 35 -11.16 -6.12 -17.28
CA GLU A 35 -11.33 -4.71 -16.94
C GLU A 35 -10.49 -4.35 -15.70
N LEU A 36 -9.87 -3.18 -15.74
CA LEU A 36 -9.16 -2.57 -14.61
C LEU A 36 -9.67 -1.15 -14.43
N SER A 37 -9.98 -0.80 -13.20
CA SER A 37 -10.36 0.57 -12.84
C SER A 37 -9.81 0.93 -11.47
N VAL A 38 -9.65 2.23 -11.23
CA VAL A 38 -9.24 2.78 -9.93
C VAL A 38 -10.33 3.73 -9.49
N ASP A 39 -10.86 3.54 -8.28
CA ASP A 39 -11.88 4.42 -7.73
C ASP A 39 -11.29 5.75 -7.24
N LYS A 40 -12.15 6.64 -6.73
CA LYS A 40 -11.73 7.96 -6.24
C LYS A 40 -10.85 7.91 -4.98
N PHE A 41 -10.88 6.80 -4.24
CA PHE A 41 -10.05 6.59 -3.06
C PHE A 41 -8.74 5.88 -3.39
N GLY A 42 -8.57 5.42 -4.63
CA GLY A 42 -7.36 4.76 -5.08
C GLY A 42 -7.42 3.24 -5.03
N ASN A 43 -8.57 2.62 -4.73
CA ASN A 43 -8.72 1.17 -4.74
C ASN A 43 -8.63 0.63 -6.16
N LEU A 44 -7.87 -0.46 -6.36
CA LEU A 44 -7.80 -1.17 -7.63
C LEU A 44 -8.93 -2.19 -7.74
N ILE A 45 -9.76 -2.06 -8.76
CA ILE A 45 -10.84 -2.99 -9.08
C ILE A 45 -10.46 -3.74 -10.35
N ALA A 46 -10.19 -5.04 -10.20
CA ALA A 46 -9.83 -5.92 -11.29
C ALA A 46 -10.98 -6.91 -11.56
N HIS A 47 -11.60 -6.80 -12.72
CA HIS A 47 -12.82 -7.55 -13.06
C HIS A 47 -12.55 -8.56 -14.17
N LYS A 48 -12.81 -9.83 -13.87
CA LYS A 48 -12.85 -10.94 -14.83
C LYS A 48 -14.30 -11.31 -15.09
N LYS A 49 -14.76 -11.20 -16.34
CA LYS A 49 -16.11 -11.55 -16.76
C LYS A 49 -16.27 -13.06 -16.68
N GLY A 50 -17.28 -13.50 -15.93
CA GLY A 50 -17.70 -14.90 -15.89
C GLY A 50 -18.30 -15.32 -17.23
N THR A 51 -18.26 -16.63 -17.52
CA THR A 51 -18.80 -17.23 -18.74
C THR A 51 -20.21 -17.82 -18.57
N GLY A 52 -20.74 -17.81 -17.35
CA GLY A 52 -22.03 -18.43 -17.01
C GLY A 52 -23.03 -17.47 -16.35
N LYS A 53 -24.19 -18.00 -15.98
CA LYS A 53 -25.25 -17.27 -15.24
C LYS A 53 -25.09 -17.33 -13.72
N GLY A 54 -23.87 -17.58 -13.25
CA GLY A 54 -23.58 -17.69 -11.82
C GLY A 54 -23.55 -16.34 -11.11
N GLU A 55 -23.46 -16.39 -9.79
CA GLU A 55 -23.32 -15.20 -8.95
C GLU A 55 -21.96 -14.52 -9.13
N LYS A 56 -21.91 -13.21 -8.83
CA LYS A 56 -20.65 -12.48 -8.77
C LYS A 56 -19.92 -12.82 -7.48
N VAL A 57 -18.65 -13.21 -7.61
CA VAL A 57 -17.73 -13.44 -6.48
C VAL A 57 -16.75 -12.30 -6.40
N VAL A 58 -16.46 -11.84 -5.18
CA VAL A 58 -15.50 -10.76 -4.92
C VAL A 58 -14.44 -11.27 -3.95
N PHE A 59 -13.18 -11.08 -4.32
CA PHE A 59 -12.03 -11.25 -3.43
C PHE A 59 -11.55 -9.86 -3.02
N VAL A 60 -11.36 -9.66 -1.71
CA VAL A 60 -10.94 -8.37 -1.15
C VAL A 60 -9.64 -8.57 -0.37
N ALA A 61 -8.69 -7.70 -0.65
CA ALA A 61 -7.46 -7.52 0.11
C ALA A 61 -7.16 -6.02 0.15
N HIS A 62 -6.41 -5.57 1.15
CA HIS A 62 -6.00 -4.18 1.27
C HIS A 62 -4.56 -4.01 0.77
N MET A 63 -4.25 -2.86 0.17
CA MET A 63 -2.92 -2.55 -0.38
C MET A 63 -2.03 -1.82 0.63
N ASP A 64 -2.65 -1.23 1.65
CA ASP A 64 -1.97 -0.38 2.60
C ASP A 64 -1.24 -1.17 3.69
N GLU A 65 -0.21 -0.53 4.22
CA GLU A 65 0.53 -0.98 5.38
C GLU A 65 0.44 0.02 6.55
N ILE A 66 0.69 -0.50 7.75
CA ILE A 66 0.92 0.32 8.95
C ILE A 66 2.18 1.18 8.77
N ALA A 67 2.15 2.41 9.26
CA ALA A 67 3.26 3.34 9.07
C ALA A 67 3.36 4.40 10.17
N LEU A 68 4.31 5.31 9.98
CA LEU A 68 4.51 6.49 10.81
C LEU A 68 4.31 7.75 9.97
N MET A 69 3.82 8.81 10.60
CA MET A 69 3.63 10.12 9.99
C MET A 69 4.40 11.17 10.79
N VAL A 70 5.25 11.94 10.12
CA VAL A 70 5.96 13.07 10.72
C VAL A 70 4.96 14.18 11.03
N LYS A 71 4.92 14.62 12.28
CA LYS A 71 4.08 15.72 12.78
C LYS A 71 4.82 17.05 12.87
N SER A 72 6.06 17.01 13.35
CA SER A 72 6.93 18.18 13.44
C SER A 72 8.39 17.77 13.35
N VAL A 73 9.23 18.72 12.98
CA VAL A 73 10.69 18.62 13.08
C VAL A 73 11.11 19.67 14.09
N GLU A 74 11.80 19.25 15.13
CA GLU A 74 12.30 20.13 16.19
C GLU A 74 13.62 20.78 15.74
N ASP A 75 14.03 21.87 16.40
CA ASP A 75 15.23 22.65 16.02
C ASP A 75 16.53 21.83 16.06
N ASN A 76 16.56 20.75 16.84
CA ASN A 76 17.70 19.84 16.93
C ASN A 76 17.69 18.73 15.85
N GLY A 77 16.75 18.79 14.91
CA GLY A 77 16.61 17.82 13.81
C GLY A 77 15.84 16.54 14.17
N GLN A 78 15.32 16.40 15.40
CA GLN A 78 14.49 15.26 15.76
C GLN A 78 13.08 15.40 15.18
N MET A 79 12.48 14.27 14.79
CA MET A 79 11.13 14.23 14.25
C MET A 79 10.14 13.73 15.31
N ARG A 80 9.04 14.46 15.51
CA ARG A 80 7.87 13.92 16.22
C ARG A 80 7.02 13.14 15.23
N ILE A 81 6.61 11.96 15.64
CA ILE A 81 5.83 11.05 14.80
C ILE A 81 4.49 10.72 15.44
N SER A 82 3.51 10.39 14.61
CA SER A 82 2.30 9.66 14.99
C SER A 82 2.19 8.36 14.22
N THR A 83 1.43 7.39 14.73
CA THR A 83 1.16 6.13 14.04
C THR A 83 0.06 6.30 13.01
N VAL A 84 0.20 5.61 11.88
CA VAL A 84 -0.84 5.36 10.88
C VAL A 84 -1.17 3.86 10.98
N GLY A 85 -2.38 3.56 11.44
CA GLY A 85 -2.76 2.20 11.85
C GLY A 85 -2.32 1.85 13.28
N GLY A 86 -2.48 0.58 13.65
CA GLY A 86 -2.25 0.07 15.00
C GLY A 86 -0.82 -0.42 15.20
N ILE A 87 0.05 0.44 15.75
CA ILE A 87 1.44 0.09 16.08
C ILE A 87 1.65 0.22 17.58
N SER A 88 2.27 -0.79 18.19
CA SER A 88 2.69 -0.72 19.58
C SER A 88 3.96 0.13 19.72
N PRO A 89 4.00 1.18 20.56
CA PRO A 89 5.19 2.03 20.66
C PRO A 89 6.46 1.29 21.07
N VAL A 90 6.33 0.21 21.84
CA VAL A 90 7.50 -0.58 22.29
C VAL A 90 8.18 -1.33 21.16
N THR A 91 7.48 -1.64 20.06
CA THR A 91 8.09 -2.34 18.91
C THR A 91 8.88 -1.39 18.01
N LEU A 92 8.74 -0.07 18.18
CA LEU A 92 9.41 0.93 17.34
C LEU A 92 10.83 1.27 17.81
N VAL A 93 11.18 0.97 19.06
CA VAL A 93 12.48 1.33 19.63
C VAL A 93 13.60 0.60 18.86
N GLY A 94 14.52 1.37 18.26
CA GLY A 94 15.65 0.83 17.51
C GLY A 94 15.33 0.31 16.10
N GLN A 95 14.09 0.47 15.63
CA GLN A 95 13.72 0.09 14.25
C GLN A 95 14.29 1.07 13.23
N LEU A 96 14.75 0.53 12.10
CA LEU A 96 15.09 1.31 10.93
C LEU A 96 13.81 1.72 10.21
N VAL A 97 13.71 2.99 9.85
CA VAL A 97 12.56 3.54 9.13
C VAL A 97 13.02 4.27 7.88
N ALA A 98 12.27 4.11 6.79
CA ALA A 98 12.38 4.96 5.62
C ALA A 98 11.48 6.19 5.81
N VAL A 99 11.99 7.38 5.51
CA VAL A 99 11.21 8.63 5.56
C VAL A 99 10.94 9.04 4.12
N LEU A 100 9.67 9.26 3.78
CA LEU A 100 9.26 9.69 2.45
C LEU A 100 8.92 11.18 2.45
N ASP A 101 9.36 11.89 1.41
CA ASP A 101 8.96 13.26 1.15
C ASP A 101 7.52 13.32 0.57
N ARG A 102 7.06 14.54 0.26
CA ARG A 102 5.72 14.78 -0.29
C ARG A 102 5.47 14.14 -1.66
N ASN A 103 6.54 13.76 -2.36
CA ASN A 103 6.47 13.11 -3.68
C ASN A 103 6.61 11.58 -3.56
N GLY A 104 6.66 11.04 -2.34
CA GLY A 104 6.88 9.62 -2.10
C GLY A 104 8.32 9.18 -2.34
N LYS A 105 9.27 10.11 -2.34
CA LYS A 105 10.70 9.81 -2.49
C LYS A 105 11.36 9.72 -1.12
N GLN A 106 12.18 8.68 -0.93
CA GLN A 106 13.02 8.50 0.24
C GLN A 106 14.21 9.47 0.27
#